data_AF-A0A9E2HIB1-F1
#
_entry.id   AF-A0A9E2HIB1-F1
#
_cell.length_a   1.000
_cell.length_b   1.000
_cell.length_c   1.000
_cell.angle_alpha   90.00
_cell.angle_beta   90.00
_cell.angle_gamma   90.00
#
_symmetry.space_group_name_H-M   'P 1'
#
loop_
_entity.id
_entity.type
_entity.pdbx_description
1 polymer ?
#
loop_
_entity_poly.entity_id
_entity_poly.type
_entity_poly.pdbx_seq_one_letter_code
_entity_poly.pdbx_strand_id
1 'polypeptide(L)' 'MDKVELNPGIEPELVEQATRLGISIAGMSEVQLRLHLQKVDPAGAEARAKRWAEENAEAIRIHNDFVAKHGVFGAEWRRW' A
#
# COMPACT_ATOMS: atom_id res chain seq x y z
N MET A 1 -3.54 -26.87 -16.35
CA MET A 1 -2.50 -25.83 -16.21
C MET A 1 -3.28 -24.54 -16.03
N ASP A 2 -3.57 -24.18 -14.79
CA ASP A 2 -4.47 -23.06 -14.49
C ASP A 2 -3.82 -21.78 -14.97
N LYS A 3 -4.47 -21.14 -15.95
CA LYS A 3 -4.12 -19.81 -16.41
C LYS A 3 -4.33 -18.88 -15.23
N VAL A 4 -3.23 -18.38 -14.66
CA VAL A 4 -3.28 -17.21 -13.79
C VAL A 4 -3.74 -16.06 -14.69
N GLU A 5 -5.05 -15.82 -14.71
CA GLU A 5 -5.58 -14.61 -15.32
C GLU A 5 -5.04 -13.45 -14.50
N LEU A 6 -4.02 -12.78 -15.04
CA LEU A 6 -3.48 -11.54 -14.49
C LEU A 6 -4.65 -10.54 -14.44
N ASN A 7 -5.22 -10.37 -13.25
CA ASN A 7 -6.22 -9.34 -13.02
C ASN A 7 -5.52 -7.98 -13.19
N PRO A 8 -5.83 -7.19 -14.24
CA PRO A 8 -5.09 -5.97 -14.56
C PRO A 8 -5.21 -4.87 -13.48
N GLY A 9 -6.03 -5.09 -12.44
CA GLY A 9 -6.11 -4.21 -11.28
C GLY A 9 -5.14 -4.52 -10.14
N ILE A 10 -4.32 -5.58 -10.20
CA ILE A 10 -3.40 -5.92 -9.09
C ILE A 10 -2.02 -5.30 -9.32
N GLU A 11 -1.50 -4.61 -8.31
CA GLU A 11 -0.15 -4.06 -8.31
C GLU A 11 0.91 -5.14 -8.61
N PRO A 12 1.79 -4.94 -9.60
CA PRO A 12 2.77 -5.95 -10.04
C PRO A 12 3.67 -6.46 -8.91
N GLU A 13 4.07 -5.59 -7.98
CA GLU A 13 4.93 -5.97 -6.86
C GLU A 13 4.26 -7.00 -5.94
N LEU A 14 2.93 -6.92 -5.76
CA LEU A 14 2.18 -7.90 -4.96
C LEU A 14 2.16 -9.27 -5.64
N VAL A 15 2.08 -9.30 -6.97
CA VAL A 15 2.14 -10.54 -7.75
C VAL A 15 3.52 -11.18 -7.64
N GLU A 16 4.60 -10.39 -7.75
CA GLU A 16 5.96 -10.89 -7.60
C GLU A 16 6.22 -11.45 -6.20
N GLN A 17 5.75 -10.75 -5.16
CA GLN A 17 5.89 -11.23 -3.79
C GLN A 17 5.09 -12.52 -3.57
N ALA A 18 3.84 -12.59 -4.03
CA ALA A 18 3.02 -13.80 -3.95
C ALA A 18 3.66 -14.98 -4.69
N THR A 19 4.20 -14.73 -5.88
CA THR A 19 4.91 -15.74 -6.68
C THR A 19 6.13 -16.28 -5.94
N ARG A 20 6.94 -15.40 -5.34
CA ARG A 20 8.13 -15.79 -4.55
C ARG A 20 7.77 -16.64 -3.33
N LEU A 21 6.63 -16.37 -2.72
CA LEU A 21 6.12 -17.07 -1.53
C LEU A 21 5.26 -18.29 -1.88
N GLY A 22 5.04 -18.58 -3.16
CA GLY A 22 4.19 -19.70 -3.60
C GLY A 22 2.70 -19.52 -3.29
N ILE A 23 2.26 -18.28 -3.09
CA ILE A 23 0.87 -17.94 -2.77
C ILE A 23 0.07 -17.84 -4.07
N SER A 24 -1.03 -18.58 -4.15
CA SER A 24 -1.96 -18.48 -5.26
C SER A 24 -2.74 -17.17 -5.19
N ILE A 25 -2.76 -16.42 -6.29
CA ILE A 25 -3.55 -15.18 -6.45
C ILE A 25 -4.92 -15.43 -7.09
N ALA A 26 -5.21 -16.67 -7.51
CA ALA A 26 -6.45 -16.99 -8.20
C ALA A 26 -7.67 -16.72 -7.31
N GLY A 27 -8.63 -15.94 -7.83
CA GLY A 27 -9.84 -15.57 -7.11
C GLY A 27 -9.64 -14.54 -5.98
N MET A 28 -8.45 -13.95 -5.83
CA MET A 28 -8.22 -12.87 -4.87
C MET A 28 -8.36 -11.49 -5.54
N SER A 29 -9.00 -10.55 -4.82
CA SER A 29 -8.86 -9.12 -5.11
C SER A 29 -7.51 -8.59 -4.61
N GLU A 30 -7.06 -7.44 -5.12
CA GLU A 30 -5.82 -6.79 -4.67
C GLU A 30 -5.81 -6.55 -3.15
N VAL A 31 -6.93 -6.09 -2.59
CA VAL A 31 -7.07 -5.84 -1.15
C VAL A 31 -6.88 -7.12 -0.34
N GLN A 32 -7.49 -8.22 -0.78
CA GLN A 32 -7.34 -9.53 -0.13
C GLN A 32 -5.89 -10.02 -0.22
N LEU A 33 -5.26 -9.88 -1.40
CA LEU A 33 -3.86 -10.25 -1.59
C LEU A 33 -2.93 -9.42 -0.70
N ARG A 34 -3.11 -8.11 -0.64
CA ARG A 34 -2.30 -7.21 0.20
C ARG A 34 -2.43 -7.55 1.69
N LEU A 35 -3.65 -7.79 2.17
CA LEU A 35 -3.90 -8.22 3.56
C LEU A 35 -3.30 -9.59 3.87
N HIS A 36 -3.34 -10.51 2.91
CA HIS A 36 -2.73 -11.83 3.08
C HIS A 36 -1.19 -11.71 3.15
N LEU A 37 -0.59 -10.97 2.22
CA LEU A 37 0.85 -10.71 2.18
C LEU A 37 1.35 -10.00 3.44
N GLN A 38 0.57 -9.06 3.99
CA GLN A 38 0.92 -8.41 5.26
C GLN A 38 1.01 -9.39 6.44
N LYS A 39 0.19 -10.45 6.44
CA LYS A 39 0.19 -11.46 7.51
C LYS A 39 1.33 -12.47 7.38
N VAL A 40 1.62 -12.90 6.15
CA VAL A 40 2.58 -13.97 5.86
C VAL A 40 4.01 -13.46 5.66
N ASP A 41 4.18 -12.22 5.21
CA ASP A 41 5.47 -11.56 5.02
C ASP A 41 5.41 -10.10 5.50
N PRO A 42 5.39 -9.87 6.82
CA PRO A 42 5.36 -8.53 7.39
C PRO A 42 6.59 -7.71 7.03
N ALA A 43 7.78 -8.34 6.90
CA ALA A 43 9.01 -7.66 6.51
C ALA A 43 8.92 -7.10 5.08
N GLY A 44 8.34 -7.87 4.14
CA GLY A 44 8.08 -7.38 2.79
C GLY A 44 7.08 -6.22 2.77
N ALA A 45 6.05 -6.26 3.61
CA ALA A 45 5.09 -5.16 3.75
C ALA A 45 5.73 -3.88 4.33
N GLU A 46 6.58 -4.02 5.35
CA GLU A 46 7.34 -2.91 5.94
C GLU A 46 8.32 -2.29 4.94
N ALA A 47 9.03 -3.12 4.17
CA ALA A 47 9.94 -2.65 3.14
C ALA A 47 9.23 -1.81 2.07
N ARG A 48 8.03 -2.24 1.63
CA ARG A 48 7.19 -1.43 0.73
C ARG A 48 6.74 -0.13 1.34
N ALA A 49 6.22 -0.17 2.57
CA ALA A 49 5.76 1.03 3.27
C ALA A 49 6.91 2.05 3.42
N LYS A 50 8.12 1.57 3.73
CA LYS A 50 9.31 2.40 3.83
C LYS A 50 9.68 3.04 2.48
N ARG A 51 9.75 2.26 1.39
CA ARG A 51 10.05 2.81 0.06
C ARG A 51 9.01 3.83 -0.39
N TRP A 52 7.72 3.54 -0.18
CA TRP A 52 6.65 4.50 -0.47
C TRP A 52 6.85 5.81 0.31
N ALA A 53 7.20 5.72 1.59
CA ALA A 53 7.47 6.90 2.41
C ALA A 53 8.69 7.69 1.93
N GLU A 54 9.75 7.01 1.47
CA GLU A 54 10.95 7.62 0.89
C GLU A 54 10.63 8.32 -0.44
N GLU A 55 9.91 7.64 -1.35
CA GLU A 55 9.49 8.18 -2.65
C GLU A 55 8.55 9.39 -2.50
N ASN A 56 7.71 9.38 -1.48
CA ASN A 56 6.73 10.45 -1.22
C ASN A 56 7.20 11.45 -0.17
N ALA A 57 8.46 11.38 0.29
CA ALA A 57 8.97 12.18 1.39
C ALA A 57 8.82 13.69 1.14
N GLU A 58 9.06 14.15 -0.10
CA GLU A 58 8.90 15.56 -0.46
C GLU A 58 7.43 15.99 -0.41
N ALA A 59 6.52 15.21 -0.99
CA ALA A 59 5.09 15.50 -0.98
C ALA A 59 4.55 15.55 0.44
N ILE A 60 4.95 14.59 1.29
CA ILE A 60 4.64 14.56 2.71
C ILE A 60 5.17 15.82 3.41
N ARG A 61 6.42 16.22 3.14
CA ARG A 61 7.01 17.44 3.72
C ARG A 61 6.22 18.69 3.32
N ILE A 62 5.93 18.87 2.03
CA ILE A 62 5.17 20.01 1.51
C ILE A 62 3.78 20.07 2.16
N HIS A 63 3.10 18.93 2.26
CA HIS A 63 1.81 18.84 2.92
C HIS A 63 1.90 19.23 4.41
N ASN A 64 2.90 18.71 5.12
CA ASN A 64 3.13 19.04 6.53
C ASN A 64 3.44 20.52 6.72
N ASP A 65 4.26 21.13 5.85
CA ASP A 65 4.55 22.56 5.87
C ASP A 65 3.29 23.40 5.65
N PHE A 66 2.41 22.97 4.74
CA PHE A 66 1.11 23.61 4.51
C PHE A 66 0.22 23.52 5.76
N VAL A 67 0.08 22.32 6.32
CA VAL A 67 -0.71 22.08 7.53
C VAL A 67 -0.17 22.87 8.72
N ALA A 68 1.15 22.98 8.88
CA ALA A 68 1.76 23.76 9.95
C ALA A 68 1.45 25.26 9.82
N LYS A 69 1.38 25.77 8.59
CA LYS A 69 1.10 27.20 8.32
C LYS A 69 -0.39 27.53 8.37
N HIS A 70 -1.25 26.63 7.89
CA HIS A 70 -2.66 26.92 7.63
C HIS A 70 -3.62 26.15 8.54
N GLY A 71 -3.12 25.19 9.31
CA GLY A 71 -3.93 24.22 10.02
C GLY A 71 -4.41 23.07 9.10
N VAL A 72 -4.97 22.04 9.72
CA VAL A 72 -5.62 20.94 8.99
C VAL A 72 -6.99 21.41 8.53
N PHE A 73 -7.33 21.18 7.27
CA PHE A 73 -8.68 21.45 6.76
C PHE A 73 -9.75 20.74 7.60
N GLY A 74 -10.82 21.46 7.95
CA GLY A 74 -11.93 20.93 8.75
C GLY A 74 -11.60 20.81 10.25
N ALA A 75 -10.43 21.28 10.70
CA ALA A 75 -10.12 21.38 12.12
C ALA A 75 -11.12 22.30 12.84
N GLU A 76 -11.60 23.34 12.16
CA GLU A 76 -12.58 24.30 12.65
C GLU A 76 -13.98 23.71 12.88
N TRP A 77 -14.26 22.51 12.33
CA TRP A 77 -15.54 21.80 12.52
C TRP A 77 -15.42 20.62 13.49
N ARG A 78 -14.24 20.36 14.05
CA ARG A 78 -14.08 19.32 15.08
C ARG A 78 -14.79 19.77 16.36
N ARG A 79 -15.63 18.88 16.91
CA ARG A 79 -16.46 19.14 18.10
C ARG A 79 -16.00 18.40 19.36
N TRP A 80 -14.78 17.87 19.33
CA TRP A 80 -14.20 17.10 20.43
C TRP A 80 -13.17 17.92 21.18
#